data_AF-A0A1H3MZB1-F1
#
_entry.id   AF-A0A1H3MZB1-F1
#
_cell.length_a   1.000
_cell.length_b   1.000
_cell.length_c   1.000
_cell.angle_alpha   90.00
_cell.angle_beta   90.00
_cell.angle_gamma   90.00
#
_symmetry.space_group_name_H-M   'P 1'
#
loop_
_entity.id
_entity.type
_entity.pdbx_description
1 polymer ?
#
loop_
_entity_poly.entity_id
_entity_poly.type
_entity_poly.pdbx_seq_one_letter_code
_entity_poly.pdbx_strand_id
1 'polypeptide(L)'
;MVKASAALTGRTSVPDLVVAGILGIGISLSLSALMLVSKMQHVGALPVPLGVAFAAHLFGPATLAKSALLPVGLLLHLGYVSTATVIAAVMFRRRLGAVAAFGTALGLWVLAGVSVVPYVGWGLFGFGLGVGAGVNLLAIHLLYGAFLWAGLWVAFRRPAASPVSGRSPVAGSPVGVSR
;
A
#
# COMPACT_ATOMS: atom_id res chain seq x y z
N MET A 1 23.18 33.04 12.36
CA MET A 1 21.97 32.61 11.62
C MET A 1 21.65 31.17 12.01
N VAL A 2 20.69 30.99 12.91
CA VAL A 2 20.29 29.69 13.47
C VAL A 2 18.88 29.38 12.97
N LYS A 3 18.75 28.41 12.06
CA LYS A 3 17.49 27.69 11.79
C LYS A 3 17.74 26.40 11.02
N ALA A 4 18.48 25.48 11.64
CA ALA A 4 18.72 24.15 11.11
C ALA A 4 18.59 23.09 12.21
N SER A 5 17.39 22.91 12.81
CA SER A 5 17.15 21.78 13.74
C SER A 5 15.67 21.39 13.95
N ALA A 6 14.73 21.75 13.07
CA ALA A 6 13.29 21.49 13.31
C ALA A 6 12.61 20.53 12.31
N ALA A 7 13.38 19.71 11.58
CA ALA A 7 12.83 18.84 10.53
C ALA A 7 12.97 17.32 10.78
N LEU A 8 13.57 16.87 11.90
CA LEU A 8 14.08 15.49 11.99
C LEU A 8 13.39 14.51 12.94
N THR A 9 12.27 14.82 13.59
CA THR A 9 11.68 13.86 14.55
C THR A 9 10.15 13.83 14.54
N GLY A 10 9.57 13.55 13.38
CA GLY A 10 8.27 12.88 13.33
C GLY A 10 8.45 11.37 13.54
N ARG A 11 8.82 10.94 14.76
CA ARG A 11 9.09 9.51 15.06
C ARG A 11 7.84 8.68 14.72
N THR A 12 7.99 7.65 13.90
CA THR A 12 6.96 6.63 13.67
C THR A 12 6.79 5.86 14.96
N SER A 13 5.56 5.77 15.48
CA SER A 13 5.33 4.99 16.69
C SER A 13 5.27 3.51 16.35
N VAL A 14 5.68 2.62 17.26
CA VAL A 14 5.55 1.16 17.08
C VAL A 14 4.10 0.77 16.72
N PRO A 15 3.05 1.35 17.35
CA PRO A 15 1.67 1.13 16.93
C PRO A 15 1.39 1.47 15.46
N ASP A 16 1.93 2.58 14.94
CA ASP A 16 1.72 2.96 13.52
C ASP A 16 2.29 1.90 12.56
N LEU A 17 3.45 1.31 12.91
CA LEU A 17 4.09 0.25 12.13
C LEU A 17 3.28 -1.04 12.18
N VAL A 18 2.74 -1.40 13.35
CA VAL A 18 1.87 -2.57 13.50
C VAL A 18 0.59 -2.40 12.68
N VAL A 19 -0.05 -1.23 12.75
CA VAL A 19 -1.25 -0.93 11.95
C VAL A 19 -0.94 -1.01 10.46
N ALA A 20 0.17 -0.43 10.01
CA ALA A 20 0.58 -0.50 8.61
C ALA A 20 0.89 -1.93 8.16
N GLY A 21 1.49 -2.75 9.03
CA GLY A 21 1.73 -4.17 8.78
C GLY A 21 0.43 -4.96 8.63
N ILE A 22 -0.54 -4.77 9.53
CA ILE A 22 -1.85 -5.41 9.47
C ILE A 22 -2.59 -5.01 8.18
N LEU A 23 -2.57 -3.72 7.83
CA LEU A 23 -3.12 -3.23 6.57
C LEU A 23 -2.45 -3.93 5.38
N GLY A 24 -1.12 -3.99 5.36
CA GLY A 24 -0.37 -4.64 4.29
C GLY A 24 -0.74 -6.11 4.10
N ILE A 25 -0.86 -6.86 5.20
CA ILE A 25 -1.30 -8.25 5.20
C ILE A 25 -2.72 -8.36 4.63
N GLY A 26 -3.66 -7.55 5.15
CA GLY A 26 -5.05 -7.56 4.70
C GLY A 26 -5.21 -7.24 3.21
N ILE A 27 -4.47 -6.25 2.71
CA ILE A 27 -4.45 -5.89 1.29
C ILE A 27 -3.90 -7.03 0.45
N SER A 28 -2.78 -7.64 0.87
CA SER A 28 -2.17 -8.74 0.12
C SER A 28 -3.09 -9.95 0.01
N LEU A 29 -3.74 -10.35 1.10
CA LEU A 29 -4.69 -11.46 1.11
C LEU A 29 -5.90 -11.16 0.22
N SER A 30 -6.43 -9.94 0.29
CA SER A 30 -7.56 -9.50 -0.54
C SER A 30 -7.23 -9.55 -2.03
N LEU A 31 -6.08 -9.00 -2.43
CA LEU A 31 -5.61 -9.04 -3.82
C LEU A 31 -5.34 -10.48 -4.28
N SER A 32 -4.76 -11.31 -3.43
CA SER A 32 -4.50 -12.72 -3.75
C SER A 32 -5.80 -13.49 -3.99
N ALA A 33 -6.82 -13.25 -3.17
CA ALA A 33 -8.15 -13.83 -3.36
C ALA A 33 -8.81 -13.35 -4.68
N LEU A 34 -8.74 -12.04 -4.98
CA LEU A 34 -9.26 -11.49 -6.23
C LEU A 34 -8.55 -12.06 -7.47
N MET A 35 -7.23 -12.23 -7.40
CA MET A 35 -6.46 -12.87 -8.46
C MET A 35 -6.83 -14.33 -8.66
N LEU A 36 -7.09 -15.06 -7.57
CA LEU A 36 -7.54 -16.45 -7.63
C LEU A 36 -8.91 -16.54 -8.32
N VAL A 37 -9.86 -15.68 -7.95
CA VAL A 37 -11.19 -15.61 -8.58
C VAL A 37 -11.08 -15.23 -10.06
N SER A 38 -10.28 -14.21 -10.40
CA SER A 38 -10.05 -13.79 -11.79
C SER A 38 -9.48 -14.93 -12.64
N LYS A 39 -8.57 -15.73 -12.08
CA LYS A 39 -8.03 -16.92 -12.74
C LYS A 39 -9.09 -18.00 -12.96
N MET A 40 -9.91 -18.29 -11.95
CA MET A 40 -11.01 -19.25 -12.07
C MET A 40 -12.05 -18.84 -13.11
N GLN A 41 -12.25 -17.53 -13.30
CA GLN A 41 -13.17 -16.97 -14.28
C GLN A 41 -12.52 -16.77 -15.66
N HIS A 42 -11.23 -17.11 -15.84
CA HIS A 42 -10.48 -16.89 -17.08
C HIS A 42 -10.46 -15.44 -17.58
N VAL A 43 -10.59 -14.46 -16.67
CA VAL A 43 -10.62 -13.03 -17.00
C VAL A 43 -9.20 -12.43 -17.04
N GLY A 44 -8.24 -13.05 -16.34
CA GLY A 44 -6.87 -12.56 -16.26
C GLY A 44 -6.02 -12.90 -17.49
N ALA A 45 -5.24 -11.93 -17.97
CA ALA A 45 -4.32 -12.10 -19.11
C ALA A 45 -2.96 -12.74 -18.73
N LEU A 46 -2.72 -13.01 -17.45
CA LEU A 46 -1.47 -13.60 -16.97
C LEU A 46 -1.56 -15.13 -16.88
N PRO A 47 -0.58 -15.89 -17.39
CA PRO A 47 -0.60 -17.36 -17.33
C PRO A 47 -0.64 -17.91 -15.89
N VAL A 48 0.14 -17.30 -15.00
CA VAL A 48 0.25 -17.65 -13.59
C VAL A 48 0.45 -16.38 -12.74
N PRO A 49 0.18 -16.41 -11.43
CA PRO A 49 0.49 -15.28 -10.56
C PRO A 49 1.99 -14.95 -10.58
N LEU A 50 2.34 -13.66 -10.62
CA LEU A 50 3.75 -13.23 -10.75
C LEU A 50 4.64 -13.75 -9.60
N GLY A 51 4.14 -13.78 -8.36
CA GLY A 51 4.88 -14.35 -7.24
C GLY A 51 5.20 -15.84 -7.40
N VAL A 52 4.31 -16.60 -8.05
CA VAL A 52 4.54 -18.02 -8.37
C VAL A 52 5.56 -18.16 -9.50
N ALA A 53 5.46 -17.33 -10.55
CA ALA A 53 6.46 -17.31 -11.62
C ALA A 53 7.85 -16.96 -11.08
N PHE A 54 7.93 -15.98 -10.18
CA PHE A 54 9.16 -15.58 -9.53
C PHE A 54 9.73 -16.71 -8.66
N ALA A 55 8.91 -17.36 -7.82
CA ALA A 55 9.34 -18.51 -7.03
C ALA A 55 9.86 -19.66 -7.90
N ALA A 56 9.16 -19.96 -8.99
CA ALA A 56 9.56 -21.00 -9.94
C ALA A 56 10.89 -20.67 -10.63
N HIS A 57 11.11 -19.40 -10.98
CA HIS A 57 12.36 -18.96 -11.58
C HIS A 57 13.53 -18.94 -10.58
N LEU A 58 13.27 -18.51 -9.34
CA LEU A 58 14.30 -18.36 -8.30
C LEU A 58 14.77 -19.70 -7.74
N PHE A 59 13.85 -20.61 -7.43
CA PHE A 59 14.16 -21.89 -6.80
C PHE A 59 14.25 -23.06 -7.80
N GLY A 60 13.67 -22.91 -9.00
CA GLY A 60 13.62 -23.98 -9.99
C GLY A 60 12.80 -25.21 -9.56
N PRO A 61 12.52 -26.15 -10.48
CA PRO A 61 11.82 -27.39 -10.17
C PRO A 61 12.62 -28.36 -9.29
N ALA A 62 13.95 -28.18 -9.23
CA ALA A 62 14.87 -29.08 -8.53
C ALA A 62 14.95 -28.80 -7.02
N THR A 63 14.66 -27.57 -6.59
CA THR A 63 14.79 -27.15 -5.18
C THR A 63 13.45 -27.01 -4.49
N LEU A 64 12.38 -26.71 -5.23
CA LEU A 64 11.04 -26.56 -4.68
C LEU A 64 10.07 -27.55 -5.33
N ALA A 65 9.39 -28.36 -4.52
CA ALA A 65 8.31 -29.20 -5.00
C ALA A 65 7.21 -28.33 -5.65
N LYS A 66 6.60 -28.81 -6.75
CA LYS A 66 5.54 -28.07 -7.45
C LYS A 66 4.38 -27.66 -6.54
N SER A 67 4.06 -28.47 -5.54
CA SER A 67 3.04 -28.19 -4.52
C SER A 67 3.38 -27.00 -3.61
N ALA A 68 4.67 -26.68 -3.44
CA ALA A 68 5.15 -25.58 -2.61
C ALA A 68 5.23 -24.24 -3.36
N LEU A 69 5.19 -24.24 -4.71
CA LEU A 69 5.32 -23.02 -5.50
C LEU A 69 4.20 -21.99 -5.23
N LEU A 70 2.97 -22.46 -5.03
CA LEU A 70 1.84 -21.59 -4.75
C LEU A 70 1.93 -20.96 -3.34
N PRO A 71 2.15 -21.74 -2.26
CA PRO A 71 2.42 -21.18 -0.93
C PRO A 71 3.61 -20.21 -0.89
N VAL A 72 4.73 -20.57 -1.53
CA VAL A 72 5.92 -19.70 -1.55
C VAL A 72 5.67 -18.43 -2.34
N GLY A 73 5.01 -18.54 -3.51
CA GLY A 73 4.61 -17.37 -4.29
C GLY A 73 3.67 -16.44 -3.52
N LEU A 74 2.74 -17.00 -2.73
CA LEU A 74 1.86 -16.23 -1.85
C LEU A 74 2.64 -15.55 -0.73
N LEU A 75 3.57 -16.24 -0.08
CA LEU A 75 4.41 -15.65 0.98
C LEU A 75 5.29 -14.51 0.45
N LEU A 76 5.86 -14.67 -0.75
CA LEU A 76 6.62 -13.60 -1.41
C LEU A 76 5.73 -12.40 -1.71
N HIS A 77 4.52 -12.62 -2.23
CA HIS A 77 3.56 -11.55 -2.47
C HIS A 77 3.11 -10.87 -1.16
N LEU A 78 2.91 -11.65 -0.11
CA LEU A 78 2.57 -11.16 1.23
C LEU A 78 3.67 -10.26 1.80
N GLY A 79 4.92 -10.73 1.78
CA GLY A 79 6.08 -9.96 2.22
C GLY A 79 6.22 -8.68 1.41
N TYR A 80 6.19 -8.78 0.08
CA TYR A 80 6.33 -7.63 -0.81
C TYR A 80 5.27 -6.55 -0.58
N VAL A 81 3.99 -6.92 -0.62
CA VAL A 81 2.87 -5.98 -0.44
C VAL A 81 2.87 -5.39 0.98
N SER A 82 3.19 -6.19 1.99
CA SER A 82 3.23 -5.70 3.38
C SER A 82 4.37 -4.71 3.58
N THR A 83 5.58 -5.03 3.11
CA THR A 83 6.72 -4.13 3.18
C THR A 83 6.47 -2.83 2.43
N ALA A 84 5.92 -2.90 1.21
CA ALA A 84 5.59 -1.70 0.44
C ALA A 84 4.53 -0.84 1.15
N THR A 85 3.53 -1.46 1.77
CA THR A 85 2.49 -0.76 2.54
C THR A 85 3.06 -0.07 3.77
N VAL A 86 3.96 -0.74 4.51
CA VAL A 86 4.66 -0.13 5.64
C VAL A 86 5.51 1.06 5.19
N ILE A 87 6.29 0.92 4.12
CA ILE A 87 7.10 2.01 3.56
C ILE A 87 6.19 3.19 3.17
N ALA A 88 5.09 2.93 2.47
CA ALA A 88 4.16 3.97 2.05
C ALA A 88 3.49 4.67 3.26
N ALA A 89 3.07 3.91 4.27
CA ALA A 89 2.50 4.47 5.49
C ALA A 89 3.50 5.38 6.22
N VAL A 90 4.77 4.94 6.33
CA VAL A 90 5.83 5.73 6.96
C VAL A 90 6.12 7.01 6.18
N MET A 91 6.28 6.91 4.85
CA MET A 91 6.60 8.05 3.99
C MET A 91 5.46 9.07 3.90
N PHE A 92 4.21 8.60 3.84
CA PHE A 92 3.06 9.43 3.51
C PHE A 92 2.06 9.64 4.66
N ARG A 93 2.40 9.26 5.91
CA ARG A 93 1.57 9.49 7.12
C ARG A 93 1.02 10.90 7.27
N ARG A 94 1.72 11.92 6.74
CA ARG A 94 1.34 13.34 6.81
C ARG A 94 0.66 13.86 5.54
N ARG A 95 0.64 13.06 4.47
CA ARG A 95 0.06 13.36 3.16
C ARG A 95 -0.86 12.20 2.74
N LEU A 96 -1.79 11.86 3.63
CA LEU A 96 -2.78 10.79 3.45
C LEU A 96 -3.76 11.18 2.35
N GLY A 97 -3.40 10.88 1.11
CA GLY A 97 -4.18 11.27 -0.07
C GLY A 97 -4.05 10.25 -1.19
N ALA A 98 -4.99 10.28 -2.12
CA ALA A 98 -5.03 9.39 -3.27
C ALA A 98 -3.71 9.43 -4.06
N VAL A 99 -3.12 10.62 -4.23
CA VAL A 99 -1.84 10.81 -4.95
C VAL A 99 -0.70 9.98 -4.33
N ALA A 100 -0.61 9.90 -3.01
CA ALA A 100 0.43 9.11 -2.34
C ALA A 100 0.22 7.60 -2.56
N ALA A 101 -1.02 7.14 -2.44
CA ALA A 101 -1.36 5.73 -2.59
C ALA A 101 -1.21 5.24 -4.05
N PHE A 102 -1.77 5.97 -5.01
CA PHE A 102 -1.63 5.65 -6.43
C PHE A 102 -0.21 5.90 -6.96
N GLY A 103 0.51 6.88 -6.41
CA GLY A 103 1.93 7.08 -6.70
C GLY A 103 2.78 5.90 -6.21
N THR A 104 2.49 5.37 -5.02
CA THR A 104 3.12 4.15 -4.51
C THR A 104 2.82 2.96 -5.44
N ALA A 105 1.55 2.76 -5.76
CA ALA A 105 1.12 1.71 -6.70
C ALA A 105 1.85 1.79 -8.05
N LEU A 106 1.93 2.99 -8.64
CA LEU A 106 2.59 3.21 -9.90
C LEU A 106 4.10 2.97 -9.80
N GLY A 107 4.74 3.41 -8.71
CA GLY A 107 6.15 3.13 -8.44
C GLY A 107 6.45 1.64 -8.34
N LEU A 108 5.60 0.88 -7.64
CA LEU A 108 5.71 -0.58 -7.56
C LEU A 108 5.47 -1.25 -8.91
N TRP A 109 4.52 -0.75 -9.72
CA TRP A 109 4.28 -1.25 -11.07
C TRP A 109 5.49 -1.04 -11.97
N VAL A 110 6.11 0.15 -11.93
CA VAL A 110 7.35 0.42 -12.66
C VAL A 110 8.45 -0.51 -12.18
N LEU A 111 8.67 -0.59 -10.86
CA LEU A 111 9.68 -1.47 -10.27
C LEU A 111 9.51 -2.91 -10.74
N ALA A 112 8.31 -3.48 -10.61
CA ALA A 112 8.01 -4.84 -11.06
C ALA A 112 8.21 -4.98 -12.58
N GLY A 113 7.68 -4.04 -13.36
CA GLY A 113 7.71 -4.05 -14.82
C GLY A 113 9.11 -3.97 -15.43
N VAL A 114 10.06 -3.31 -14.76
CA VAL A 114 11.45 -3.17 -15.24
C VAL A 114 12.44 -4.15 -14.61
N SER A 115 12.07 -4.82 -13.51
CA SER A 115 12.98 -5.75 -12.81
C SER A 115 12.41 -7.18 -12.74
N VAL A 116 11.33 -7.38 -11.98
CA VAL A 116 10.77 -8.71 -11.68
C VAL A 116 10.18 -9.37 -12.93
N VAL A 117 9.41 -8.63 -13.72
CA VAL A 117 8.72 -9.15 -14.91
C VAL A 117 9.69 -9.58 -16.01
N PRO A 118 10.72 -8.80 -16.39
CA PRO A 118 11.73 -9.28 -17.33
C PRO A 118 12.59 -10.40 -16.73
N TYR A 119 12.86 -10.39 -15.41
CA TYR A 119 13.58 -11.47 -14.74
C TYR A 119 12.88 -12.84 -14.90
N VAL A 120 11.55 -12.90 -14.82
CA VAL A 120 10.79 -14.15 -15.07
C VAL A 120 10.58 -14.46 -16.56
N GLY A 121 11.16 -13.67 -17.46
CA GLY A 121 11.11 -13.90 -18.92
C GLY A 121 9.86 -13.37 -19.62
N TRP A 122 9.07 -12.49 -18.99
CA TRP A 122 7.84 -11.95 -19.59
C TRP A 122 8.05 -10.62 -20.35
N GLY A 123 9.30 -10.18 -20.49
CA GLY A 123 9.67 -8.91 -21.11
C GLY A 123 9.34 -7.70 -20.23
N LEU A 124 9.66 -6.49 -20.72
CA LEU A 124 9.37 -5.25 -20.00
C LEU A 124 7.86 -5.06 -19.87
N PHE A 125 7.40 -4.75 -18.65
CA PHE A 125 5.99 -4.56 -18.30
C PHE A 125 5.06 -5.73 -18.69
N GLY A 126 5.61 -6.91 -18.98
CA GLY A 126 4.83 -8.10 -19.35
C GLY A 126 4.45 -8.14 -20.83
N PHE A 127 4.97 -7.24 -21.67
CA PHE A 127 4.62 -7.18 -23.09
C PHE A 127 5.10 -8.39 -23.90
N GLY A 128 6.02 -9.21 -23.37
CA GLY A 128 6.36 -10.49 -23.97
C GLY A 128 5.19 -11.50 -23.97
N LEU A 129 4.18 -11.27 -23.14
CA LEU A 129 2.92 -12.02 -23.11
C LEU A 129 1.78 -11.32 -23.87
N GLY A 130 2.05 -10.15 -24.46
CA GLY A 130 1.07 -9.31 -25.15
C GLY A 130 0.59 -8.09 -24.34
N VAL A 131 -0.07 -7.15 -25.04
CA VAL A 131 -0.53 -5.87 -24.46
C VAL A 131 -1.50 -6.08 -23.29
N GLY A 132 -2.38 -7.08 -23.39
CA GLY A 132 -3.33 -7.42 -22.33
C GLY A 132 -2.67 -7.77 -21.00
N ALA A 133 -1.51 -8.44 -21.02
CA ALA A 133 -0.77 -8.77 -19.81
C ALA A 133 -0.22 -7.51 -19.11
N GLY A 134 0.29 -6.55 -19.88
CA GLY A 134 0.76 -5.26 -19.35
C GLY A 134 -0.35 -4.43 -18.74
N VAL A 135 -1.51 -4.36 -19.41
CA VAL A 135 -2.71 -3.70 -18.88
C VAL A 135 -3.19 -4.38 -17.61
N ASN A 136 -3.23 -5.72 -17.59
CA ASN A 136 -3.64 -6.48 -16.41
C ASN A 136 -2.68 -6.25 -15.23
N LEU A 137 -1.37 -6.22 -15.47
CA LEU A 137 -0.37 -5.89 -14.44
C LEU A 137 -0.60 -4.48 -13.88
N LEU A 138 -0.83 -3.48 -14.74
CA LEU A 138 -1.13 -2.12 -14.30
C LEU A 138 -2.41 -2.08 -13.46
N ALA A 139 -3.48 -2.72 -13.92
CA ALA A 139 -4.77 -2.75 -13.22
C ALA A 139 -4.65 -3.31 -11.80
N ILE A 140 -3.91 -4.39 -11.61
CA ILE A 140 -3.68 -5.01 -10.28
C ILE A 140 -2.95 -4.03 -9.34
N HIS A 141 -1.96 -3.29 -9.86
CA HIS A 141 -1.24 -2.31 -9.05
C HIS A 141 -2.12 -1.11 -8.70
N LEU A 142 -2.93 -0.62 -9.64
CA LEU A 142 -3.90 0.44 -9.36
C LEU A 142 -4.94 -0.01 -8.33
N LEU A 143 -5.37 -1.27 -8.39
CA LEU A 143 -6.24 -1.86 -7.38
C LEU A 143 -5.56 -1.88 -6.00
N TYR A 144 -4.28 -2.27 -5.92
CA TYR A 144 -3.48 -2.09 -4.70
C TYR A 144 -3.49 -0.64 -4.20
N GLY A 145 -3.31 0.33 -5.10
CA GLY A 145 -3.38 1.77 -4.77
C GLY A 145 -4.73 2.17 -4.17
N ALA A 146 -5.84 1.65 -4.72
CA ALA A 146 -7.17 1.89 -4.18
C ALA A 146 -7.36 1.30 -2.77
N PHE A 147 -6.92 0.06 -2.56
CA PHE A 147 -6.93 -0.60 -1.25
C PHE A 147 -6.06 0.14 -0.23
N LEU A 148 -4.85 0.55 -0.62
CA LEU A 148 -3.93 1.32 0.20
C LEU A 148 -4.53 2.68 0.58
N TRP A 149 -5.12 3.38 -0.39
CA TRP A 149 -5.79 4.65 -0.14
C TRP A 149 -6.93 4.50 0.88
N ALA A 150 -7.81 3.53 0.68
CA ALA A 150 -8.91 3.23 1.59
C ALA A 150 -8.39 2.86 2.99
N GLY A 151 -7.38 1.98 3.08
CA GLY A 151 -6.79 1.56 4.35
C GLY A 151 -6.14 2.71 5.11
N LEU A 152 -5.35 3.54 4.44
CA LEU A 152 -4.72 4.73 5.03
C LEU A 152 -5.77 5.75 5.49
N TRP A 153 -6.84 5.93 4.71
CA TRP A 153 -7.94 6.82 5.04
C TRP A 153 -8.69 6.35 6.27
N VAL A 154 -8.98 5.06 6.39
CA VAL A 154 -9.68 4.48 7.55
C VAL A 154 -8.78 4.52 8.80
N ALA A 155 -7.51 4.15 8.67
CA ALA A 155 -6.61 4.00 9.81
C ALA A 155 -6.11 5.34 10.39
N PHE A 156 -5.95 6.36 9.55
CA PHE A 156 -5.24 7.59 9.95
C PHE A 156 -6.05 8.88 9.76
N ARG A 157 -7.33 8.82 9.38
CA ARG A 157 -8.20 10.02 9.44
C ARG A 157 -8.34 10.48 10.88
N ARG A 158 -7.88 11.70 11.16
CA ARG A 158 -8.19 12.40 12.40
C ARG A 158 -9.55 13.07 12.25
N PRO A 159 -10.47 12.94 13.22
CA PRO A 159 -11.62 13.82 13.31
C PRO A 159 -11.12 15.27 13.31
N ALA A 160 -11.72 16.13 12.50
CA ALA A 160 -11.46 17.56 12.58
C ALA A 160 -11.68 17.97 14.05
N ALA A 161 -10.67 18.56 14.68
CA ALA A 161 -10.80 19.04 16.05
C ALA A 161 -12.05 19.92 16.08
N SER A 162 -13.05 19.53 16.89
CA SER A 162 -14.24 20.35 17.08
C SER A 162 -13.78 21.77 17.37
N PRO A 163 -14.31 22.79 16.68
CA PRO A 163 -14.01 24.16 17.05
C PRO A 163 -14.34 24.27 18.53
N VAL A 164 -13.33 24.57 19.35
CA VAL A 164 -13.49 24.82 20.78
C VAL A 164 -14.59 25.87 20.87
N SER A 165 -15.80 25.44 21.25
CA SER A 165 -16.94 26.35 21.36
C SER A 165 -16.51 27.40 22.36
N GLY A 166 -16.53 28.65 21.91
CA GLY A 166 -15.99 29.79 22.62
C GLY A 166 -16.31 29.71 24.11
N ARG A 167 -15.25 29.75 24.90
CA ARG A 167 -15.32 30.21 26.28
C ARG A 167 -16.01 31.58 26.21
N SER A 168 -17.27 31.64 26.63
CA SER A 168 -18.02 32.89 26.74
C SER A 168 -17.16 33.88 27.51
N PRO A 169 -17.01 35.14 27.05
CA PRO A 169 -16.55 36.18 27.94
C PRO A 169 -17.62 36.27 29.03
N VAL A 170 -17.25 35.86 30.24
CA VAL A 170 -17.97 36.23 31.45
C VAL A 170 -17.87 37.75 31.53
N ALA A 171 -18.85 38.43 30.96
CA ALA A 171 -19.08 39.84 31.20
C ALA A 171 -19.55 39.96 32.65
N GLY A 172 -18.58 40.12 33.56
CA GLY A 172 -18.84 40.57 34.90
C GLY A 172 -19.44 41.97 34.84
N SER A 173 -20.69 42.09 35.25
CA SER A 173 -21.22 43.30 35.88
C SER A 173 -22.03 42.81 37.07
N PRO A 174 -21.69 43.27 38.28
CA PRO A 174 -22.32 44.50 38.75
C PRO A 174 -21.39 45.38 39.58
N VAL A 175 -21.35 46.69 39.29
CA VAL A 175 -21.02 47.69 40.31
C VAL A 175 -22.13 48.71 40.30
N GLY A 176 -23.09 48.50 41.20
CA GLY A 176 -23.90 49.59 41.72
C GLY A 176 -23.05 50.38 42.71
N VAL A 177 -22.95 51.69 42.50
CA VAL A 177 -22.72 52.65 43.58
C VAL A 177 -23.70 53.79 43.35
N SER A 178 -24.67 53.85 44.25
CA SER A 178 -25.56 54.97 44.53
C SER A 178 -24.79 56.22 44.91
N ARG A 179 -25.22 57.38 44.40
CA ARG A 179 -25.48 58.61 45.15
C ARG A 179 -26.35 59.55 44.34
#